data_AF-A0A9P0J6L2-F1
#
_entry.id   AF-A0A9P0J6L2-F1
#
_cell.length_a   1.000
_cell.length_b   1.000
_cell.length_c   1.000
_cell.angle_alpha   90.00
_cell.angle_beta   90.00
_cell.angle_gamma   90.00
#
_symmetry.space_group_name_H-M   'P 1'
#
loop_
_entity.id
_entity.type
_entity.pdbx_description
1 polymer ?
#
loop_
_entity_poly.entity_id
_entity_poly.type
_entity_poly.pdbx_seq_one_letter_code
_entity_poly.pdbx_strand_id
1 'polypeptide(L)'
;MRLTDYLRDFKKVGELTKKYANLPDSYIKRSMEKIVWKTPQHNPRYLPRTVKKRKYHFSEHRPWTMPFQSQNNFADLKPKVFLEPIKEWSFFKGDRVEILVGPDKGKQGIVGHVIQERNWVIVDGLNCEIEEVSHYKGHLSMVQMKENPLLVTSEVALVDPSDLQGCTVEWRFTETGEKVRVSSRSGKIIPIPSLAKQTYDYKTPNTYKESEKDTSADDIKKITFSPLLKTFEMDIMDEMDIKEDRVPAPTYWY
;
A
#
# COMPACT_ATOMS: atom_id res chain seq x y z
N MET A 1 -7.10 -1.11 -21.99
CA MET A 1 -6.01 -1.48 -21.04
C MET A 1 -5.32 -2.73 -21.53
N ARG A 2 -3.98 -2.78 -21.56
CA ARG A 2 -3.23 -3.95 -22.03
C ARG A 2 -3.08 -4.96 -20.89
N LEU A 3 -3.19 -6.26 -21.18
CA LEU A 3 -2.99 -7.35 -20.20
C LEU A 3 -1.62 -7.25 -19.48
N THR A 4 -0.63 -6.64 -20.13
CA THR A 4 0.72 -6.43 -19.62
C THR A 4 0.80 -5.48 -18.42
N ASP A 5 -0.15 -4.57 -18.28
CA ASP A 5 -0.13 -3.57 -17.21
C ASP A 5 -0.43 -4.24 -15.86
N TYR A 6 -1.43 -5.14 -15.84
CA TYR A 6 -1.76 -5.97 -14.67
C TYR A 6 -0.60 -6.87 -14.23
N LEU A 7 0.15 -7.45 -15.18
CA LEU A 7 1.30 -8.31 -14.86
C LEU A 7 2.52 -7.54 -14.34
N ARG A 8 2.61 -6.23 -14.60
CA ARG A 8 3.72 -5.37 -14.13
C ARG A 8 3.54 -4.89 -12.69
N ASP A 9 2.31 -4.77 -12.21
CA ASP A 9 2.02 -4.15 -10.92
C ASP A 9 2.40 -5.02 -9.70
N PHE A 10 2.64 -6.33 -9.88
CA PHE A 10 3.15 -7.23 -8.82
C PHE A 10 4.53 -6.87 -8.24
N LYS A 11 5.26 -5.94 -8.88
CA LYS A 11 6.56 -5.46 -8.36
C LYS A 11 6.43 -4.26 -7.43
N LYS A 12 5.26 -3.62 -7.38
CA LYS A 12 5.01 -2.45 -6.55
C LYS A 12 4.27 -2.88 -5.28
N VAL A 13 4.42 -2.06 -4.24
CA VAL A 13 3.57 -2.15 -3.04
C VAL A 13 2.13 -1.87 -3.46
N GLY A 14 1.19 -2.67 -2.96
CA GLY A 14 -0.22 -2.54 -3.26
C GLY A 14 -0.83 -1.25 -2.73
N GLU A 15 -1.75 -0.65 -3.47
CA GLU A 15 -2.41 0.59 -3.09
C GLU A 15 -3.14 0.50 -1.74
N LEU A 16 -3.77 -0.63 -1.42
CA LEU A 16 -4.43 -0.81 -0.12
C LEU A 16 -3.41 -0.91 1.02
N THR A 17 -2.27 -1.54 0.77
CA THR A 17 -1.17 -1.60 1.73
C THR A 17 -0.67 -0.19 2.06
N LYS A 18 -0.53 0.68 1.06
CA LYS A 18 -0.08 2.07 1.22
C LYS A 18 -1.13 2.95 1.92
N LYS A 19 -2.37 2.94 1.43
CA LYS A 19 -3.47 3.80 1.92
C LYS A 19 -3.71 3.63 3.41
N TYR A 20 -3.57 2.41 3.92
CA TYR A 20 -3.68 2.14 5.35
C TYR A 20 -2.68 2.95 6.20
N ALA A 21 -1.44 3.09 5.75
CA ALA A 21 -0.41 3.78 6.53
C ALA A 21 -0.34 5.28 6.26
N ASN A 22 -1.02 5.75 5.20
CA ASN A 22 -0.97 7.13 4.73
C ASN A 22 0.47 7.68 4.55
N LEU A 23 1.40 6.81 4.14
CA LEU A 23 2.79 7.18 3.90
C LEU A 23 2.97 7.58 2.43
N PRO A 24 3.79 8.60 2.14
CA PRO A 24 4.06 8.98 0.76
C PRO A 24 4.87 7.89 0.04
N ASP A 25 4.60 7.70 -1.26
CA ASP A 25 5.27 6.70 -2.09
C ASP A 25 6.79 6.84 -2.08
N SER A 26 7.30 8.07 -1.98
CA SER A 26 8.73 8.36 -1.85
C SER A 26 9.33 7.77 -0.58
N TYR A 27 8.61 7.84 0.55
CA TYR A 27 9.03 7.27 1.82
C TYR A 27 9.07 5.74 1.75
N ILE A 28 8.01 5.12 1.22
CA ILE A 28 7.93 3.66 1.09
C ILE A 28 9.07 3.15 0.21
N LYS A 29 9.28 3.79 -0.94
CA LYS A 29 10.38 3.47 -1.86
C LYS A 29 11.75 3.59 -1.18
N ARG A 30 11.99 4.68 -0.45
CA ARG A 30 13.24 4.92 0.28
C ARG A 30 13.45 3.89 1.39
N SER A 31 12.40 3.53 2.12
CA SER A 31 12.45 2.57 3.23
C SER A 31 12.74 1.14 2.74
N MET A 32 12.18 0.76 1.58
CA MET A 32 12.49 -0.51 0.93
C MET A 32 13.85 -0.53 0.23
N GLU A 33 14.37 0.63 -0.19
CA GLU A 33 15.57 0.71 -1.01
C GLU A 33 16.80 0.22 -0.24
N LYS A 34 17.33 -0.91 -0.70
CA LYS A 34 18.56 -1.50 -0.18
C LYS A 34 19.64 -1.32 -1.25
N ILE A 35 20.57 -0.40 -0.98
CA ILE A 35 21.71 -0.07 -1.85
C ILE A 35 22.88 -0.98 -1.48
N VAL A 36 23.32 -1.82 -2.41
CA VAL A 36 24.52 -2.66 -2.26
C VAL A 36 25.76 -1.79 -2.40
N TRP A 37 25.76 -0.96 -3.43
CA TRP A 37 26.88 -0.11 -3.79
C TRP A 37 26.41 1.11 -4.54
N LYS A 38 27.01 2.25 -4.26
CA LYS A 38 26.81 3.51 -4.98
C LYS A 38 28.17 4.09 -5.30
N THR A 39 28.34 4.64 -6.50
CA THR A 39 29.55 5.38 -6.83
C THR A 39 29.80 6.50 -5.84
N PRO A 40 31.07 6.74 -5.43
CA PRO A 40 31.42 7.86 -4.58
C PRO A 40 30.87 9.17 -5.13
N GLN A 41 30.26 9.96 -4.26
CA GLN A 41 29.72 11.26 -4.64
C GLN A 41 30.88 12.20 -5.02
N HIS A 42 30.67 13.07 -6.01
CA HIS A 42 31.63 14.10 -6.43
C HIS A 42 32.96 13.58 -7.02
N ASN A 43 33.02 12.33 -7.47
CA ASN A 43 34.17 11.83 -8.22
C ASN A 43 33.86 11.82 -9.73
N PRO A 44 34.42 12.74 -10.53
CA PRO A 44 34.12 12.85 -11.96
C PRO A 44 34.61 11.64 -12.77
N ARG A 45 35.47 10.78 -12.20
CA ARG A 45 35.95 9.56 -12.87
C ARG A 45 34.88 8.46 -12.95
N TYR A 46 33.84 8.53 -12.11
CA TYR A 46 32.80 7.50 -12.06
C TYR A 46 31.47 8.10 -12.51
N LEU A 47 30.83 7.45 -13.48
CA LEU A 47 29.44 7.73 -13.82
C LEU A 47 28.54 7.39 -12.63
N PRO A 48 27.54 8.23 -12.29
CA PRO A 48 26.66 7.98 -11.16
C PRO A 48 25.89 6.66 -11.35
N ARG A 49 26.31 5.61 -10.64
CA ARG A 49 25.73 4.28 -10.70
C ARG A 49 25.35 3.82 -9.29
N THR A 50 24.15 3.22 -9.19
CA THR A 50 23.68 2.62 -7.94
C THR A 50 23.27 1.18 -8.21
N VAL A 51 23.94 0.24 -7.55
CA VAL A 51 23.57 -1.16 -7.51
C VAL A 51 22.68 -1.37 -6.29
N LYS A 52 21.44 -1.78 -6.53
CA LYS A 52 20.43 -1.97 -5.49
C LYS A 52 19.68 -3.28 -5.66
N LYS A 53 19.10 -3.77 -4.57
CA LYS A 53 18.19 -4.91 -4.60
C LYS A 53 16.95 -4.53 -5.43
N ARG A 54 16.57 -5.40 -6.37
CA ARG A 54 15.41 -5.18 -7.27
C ARG A 54 14.26 -6.15 -7.01
N LYS A 55 14.55 -7.27 -6.36
CA LYS A 55 13.58 -8.33 -6.06
C LYS A 55 13.41 -8.38 -4.55
N TYR A 56 12.18 -8.17 -4.11
CA TYR A 56 11.80 -8.24 -2.71
C TYR A 56 10.85 -9.41 -2.52
N HIS A 57 10.97 -10.06 -1.37
CA HIS A 57 10.06 -11.09 -0.90
C HIS A 57 9.08 -10.43 0.07
N PHE A 58 7.85 -10.24 -0.39
CA PHE A 58 6.76 -9.74 0.44
C PHE A 58 6.24 -10.85 1.34
N SER A 59 6.11 -10.62 2.64
CA SER A 59 5.54 -11.56 3.61
C SER A 59 4.34 -10.88 4.29
N GLU A 60 3.99 -11.29 5.51
CA GLU A 60 3.02 -10.59 6.35
C GLU A 60 3.47 -9.16 6.72
N HIS A 61 4.78 -8.92 6.77
CA HIS A 61 5.33 -7.65 7.21
C HIS A 61 5.22 -6.57 6.15
N ARG A 62 4.87 -5.36 6.59
CA ARG A 62 4.78 -4.21 5.69
C ARG A 62 6.16 -3.77 5.20
N PRO A 63 6.28 -3.22 3.99
CA PRO A 63 7.60 -2.99 3.37
C PRO A 63 8.53 -2.00 4.08
N TRP A 64 7.99 -1.15 4.95
CA TRP A 64 8.75 -0.14 5.71
C TRP A 64 9.11 -0.58 7.14
N THR A 65 8.82 -1.82 7.53
CA THR A 65 9.11 -2.32 8.88
C THR A 65 10.47 -3.02 8.95
N MET A 66 11.08 -3.06 10.14
CA MET A 66 12.36 -3.74 10.35
C MET A 66 12.32 -5.25 10.05
N PRO A 67 11.28 -6.01 10.45
CA PRO A 67 11.17 -7.43 10.10
C PRO A 67 11.18 -7.68 8.58
N PHE A 68 10.47 -6.85 7.80
CA PHE A 68 10.51 -6.93 6.34
C PHE A 68 11.92 -6.72 5.79
N GLN A 69 12.64 -5.71 6.31
CA GLN A 69 14.01 -5.44 5.90
C GLN A 69 14.95 -6.59 6.21
N SER A 70 14.84 -7.18 7.41
CA SER A 70 15.65 -8.33 7.84
C SER A 70 15.42 -9.54 6.95
N GLN A 71 14.16 -9.84 6.60
CA GLN A 71 13.82 -10.94 5.69
C GLN A 71 14.28 -10.72 4.23
N ASN A 72 14.69 -9.51 3.89
CA ASN A 72 15.09 -9.08 2.57
C ASN A 72 16.56 -8.61 2.51
N ASN A 73 17.40 -9.13 3.39
CA ASN A 73 18.84 -8.87 3.38
C ASN A 73 19.49 -9.21 2.03
N PHE A 74 20.66 -8.65 1.75
CA PHE A 74 21.32 -8.81 0.44
C PHE A 74 21.74 -10.25 0.14
N ALA A 75 22.23 -10.97 1.15
CA ALA A 75 22.64 -12.37 1.02
C ALA A 75 21.45 -13.31 0.76
N ASP A 76 20.26 -12.94 1.24
CA ASP A 76 19.07 -13.79 1.16
C ASP A 76 18.43 -13.71 -0.23
N LEU A 77 18.74 -14.73 -1.04
CA LEU A 77 18.14 -14.97 -2.34
C LEU A 77 16.95 -15.92 -2.17
N LYS A 78 15.76 -15.35 -2.04
CA LYS A 78 14.51 -16.13 -2.00
C LYS A 78 14.00 -16.42 -3.41
N PRO A 79 13.42 -17.62 -3.65
CA PRO A 79 12.81 -17.93 -4.93
C PRO A 79 11.67 -16.96 -5.24
N LYS A 80 11.43 -16.73 -6.53
CA LYS A 80 10.32 -15.89 -6.97
C LYS A 80 9.01 -16.64 -6.71
N VAL A 81 8.10 -15.99 -5.99
CA VAL A 81 6.74 -16.49 -5.81
C VAL A 81 5.91 -16.08 -7.02
N PHE A 82 5.27 -17.06 -7.66
CA PHE A 82 4.34 -16.82 -8.75
C PHE A 82 2.94 -16.61 -8.17
N LEU A 83 2.28 -15.56 -8.62
CA LEU A 83 0.99 -15.14 -8.11
C LEU A 83 0.01 -15.04 -9.27
N GLU A 84 -1.24 -15.41 -8.98
CA GLU A 84 -2.34 -15.26 -9.92
C GLU A 84 -2.67 -13.77 -10.09
N PRO A 85 -2.77 -13.28 -11.34
CA PRO A 85 -3.03 -11.87 -11.56
C PRO A 85 -4.49 -11.51 -11.27
N ILE A 86 -4.72 -10.72 -10.22
CA ILE A 86 -6.06 -10.20 -9.88
C ILE A 86 -6.28 -8.88 -10.60
N LYS A 87 -7.28 -8.83 -11.49
CA LYS A 87 -7.65 -7.61 -12.21
C LYS A 87 -8.25 -6.56 -11.29
N GLU A 88 -9.20 -6.99 -10.46
CA GLU A 88 -9.97 -6.11 -9.57
C GLU A 88 -9.97 -6.71 -8.18
N TRP A 89 -9.39 -5.98 -7.23
CA TRP A 89 -9.26 -6.45 -5.86
C TRP A 89 -10.57 -6.25 -5.10
N SER A 90 -11.10 -7.32 -4.51
CA SER A 90 -12.45 -7.31 -3.92
C SER A 90 -12.48 -7.26 -2.38
N PHE A 91 -11.36 -7.43 -1.68
CA PHE A 91 -11.34 -7.60 -0.21
C PHE A 91 -10.75 -6.38 0.50
N PHE A 92 -11.40 -5.89 1.53
CA PHE A 92 -10.96 -4.70 2.26
C PHE A 92 -10.91 -4.97 3.75
N LYS A 93 -10.12 -4.16 4.46
CA LYS A 93 -10.09 -4.20 5.93
C LYS A 93 -11.50 -3.95 6.48
N GLY A 94 -11.92 -4.80 7.40
CA GLY A 94 -13.25 -4.76 8.01
C GLY A 94 -14.31 -5.57 7.28
N ASP A 95 -13.99 -6.22 6.16
CA ASP A 95 -14.96 -7.10 5.49
C ASP A 95 -15.21 -8.35 6.33
N ARG A 96 -16.46 -8.82 6.33
CA ARG A 96 -16.81 -10.12 6.87
C ARG A 96 -16.56 -11.20 5.82
N VAL A 97 -15.77 -12.19 6.20
CA VAL A 97 -15.37 -13.28 5.32
C VAL A 97 -15.58 -14.64 5.97
N GLU A 98 -15.79 -15.65 5.15
CA GLU A 98 -15.88 -17.06 5.54
C GLU A 98 -14.66 -17.81 5.03
N ILE A 99 -14.08 -18.65 5.90
CA ILE A 99 -12.94 -19.49 5.56
C ILE A 99 -13.41 -20.77 4.89
N LEU A 100 -12.87 -21.07 3.71
CA LEU A 100 -13.27 -22.22 2.90
C LEU A 100 -12.41 -23.47 3.15
N VAL A 101 -11.18 -23.29 3.63
CA VAL A 101 -10.15 -24.33 3.75
C VAL A 101 -9.41 -24.17 5.09
N GLY A 102 -8.89 -25.28 5.62
CA GLY A 102 -8.05 -25.28 6.82
C GLY A 102 -8.83 -25.64 8.10
N PRO A 103 -8.21 -25.45 9.28
CA PRO A 103 -8.77 -25.88 10.57
C PRO A 103 -10.04 -25.11 10.95
N ASP A 104 -10.14 -23.85 10.51
CA ASP A 104 -11.25 -22.95 10.81
C ASP A 104 -12.29 -22.87 9.68
N LYS A 105 -12.37 -23.90 8.83
CA LYS A 105 -13.33 -23.98 7.73
C LYS A 105 -14.78 -23.77 8.21
N GLY A 106 -15.51 -22.92 7.51
CA GLY A 106 -16.90 -22.55 7.79
C GLY A 106 -17.06 -21.48 8.88
N LYS A 107 -15.99 -21.11 9.59
CA LYS A 107 -16.02 -19.99 10.52
C LYS A 107 -15.96 -18.67 9.75
N GLN A 108 -16.59 -17.66 10.35
CA GLN A 108 -16.61 -16.31 9.82
C GLN A 108 -15.77 -15.39 10.69
N GLY A 109 -15.05 -14.48 10.06
CA GLY A 109 -14.22 -13.49 10.74
C GLY A 109 -14.20 -12.16 10.00
N ILE A 110 -13.47 -11.22 10.57
CA ILE A 110 -13.28 -9.88 10.01
C ILE A 110 -11.86 -9.79 9.43
N VAL A 111 -11.73 -9.25 8.22
CA VAL A 111 -10.42 -9.01 7.61
C VAL A 111 -9.69 -7.89 8.37
N GLY A 112 -8.62 -8.23 9.08
CA GLY A 112 -7.81 -7.25 9.81
C GLY A 112 -6.73 -6.61 8.94
N HIS A 113 -6.07 -7.41 8.11
CA HIS A 113 -4.96 -6.96 7.26
C HIS A 113 -5.07 -7.51 5.83
N VAL A 114 -4.68 -6.69 4.87
CA VAL A 114 -4.70 -7.01 3.44
C VAL A 114 -3.30 -6.81 2.88
N ILE A 115 -2.80 -7.82 2.15
CA ILE A 115 -1.47 -7.83 1.53
C ILE A 115 -1.66 -8.17 0.05
N GLN A 116 -1.79 -7.14 -0.78
CA GLN A 116 -2.06 -7.30 -2.21
C GLN A 116 -0.87 -7.90 -2.96
N GLU A 117 0.35 -7.70 -2.45
CA GLU A 117 1.60 -8.18 -3.05
C GLU A 117 1.72 -9.70 -3.06
N ARG A 118 0.88 -10.40 -2.29
CA ARG A 118 0.83 -11.87 -2.18
C ARG A 118 -0.57 -12.44 -2.41
N ASN A 119 -1.55 -11.60 -2.73
CA ASN A 119 -2.96 -11.95 -2.74
C ASN A 119 -3.45 -12.53 -1.38
N TRP A 120 -2.93 -12.00 -0.28
CA TRP A 120 -3.24 -12.48 1.06
C TRP A 120 -4.16 -11.54 1.83
N VAL A 121 -4.97 -12.15 2.69
CA VAL A 121 -5.74 -11.49 3.76
C VAL A 121 -5.45 -12.20 5.07
N ILE A 122 -5.40 -11.43 6.15
CA ILE A 122 -5.32 -11.96 7.52
C ILE A 122 -6.66 -11.68 8.17
N VAL A 123 -7.25 -12.72 8.74
CA VAL A 123 -8.57 -12.67 9.38
C VAL A 123 -8.36 -12.71 10.89
N ASP A 124 -8.94 -11.75 11.60
CA ASP A 124 -8.69 -11.57 13.03
C ASP A 124 -9.13 -12.82 13.82
N GLY A 125 -8.20 -13.40 14.60
CA GLY A 125 -8.45 -14.53 15.48
C GLY A 125 -8.75 -15.88 14.80
N LEU A 126 -8.56 -16.00 13.48
CA LEU A 126 -8.76 -17.25 12.74
C LEU A 126 -7.49 -17.65 11.97
N ASN A 127 -7.39 -18.95 11.65
CA ASN A 127 -6.19 -19.55 11.04
C ASN A 127 -4.92 -19.26 11.85
N CYS A 128 -5.03 -19.39 13.18
CA CYS A 128 -3.94 -19.04 14.08
C CYS A 128 -2.96 -20.20 14.28
N GLU A 129 -1.68 -19.85 14.42
CA GLU A 129 -0.63 -20.72 14.93
C GLU A 129 -0.17 -20.23 16.30
N ILE A 130 0.29 -21.15 17.14
CA ILE A 130 0.80 -20.85 18.47
C ILE A 130 2.30 -20.55 18.32
N GLU A 131 2.70 -19.30 18.57
CA GLU A 131 4.10 -18.86 18.54
C GLU A 131 4.57 -18.53 19.97
N GLU A 132 5.74 -19.05 20.35
CA GLU A 132 6.39 -18.68 21.60
C GLU A 132 7.33 -17.49 21.35
N VAL A 133 7.05 -16.36 22.00
CA VAL A 133 7.89 -15.16 21.90
C VAL A 133 9.10 -15.34 22.82
N SER A 134 10.28 -15.28 22.21
CA SER A 134 11.56 -15.54 22.88
C SER A 134 11.79 -14.67 24.12
N HIS A 135 12.37 -15.27 25.16
CA HIS A 135 12.78 -14.59 26.38
C HIS A 135 13.81 -13.50 26.11
N TYR A 136 13.60 -12.32 26.71
CA TYR A 136 14.66 -11.33 26.87
C TYR A 136 14.92 -11.09 28.35
N LYS A 137 16.13 -10.61 28.66
CA LYS A 137 16.66 -10.55 30.02
C LYS A 137 15.67 -9.86 30.98
N GLY A 138 15.07 -10.63 31.89
CA GLY A 138 14.09 -10.16 32.88
C GLY A 138 12.61 -10.47 32.58
N HIS A 139 12.28 -11.08 31.44
CA HIS A 139 10.90 -11.42 31.07
C HIS A 139 10.71 -12.91 30.76
N LEU A 140 9.61 -13.48 31.23
CA LEU A 140 9.19 -14.85 30.93
C LEU A 140 8.74 -14.95 29.47
N SER A 141 8.74 -16.16 28.91
CA SER A 141 8.26 -16.40 27.55
C SER A 141 6.76 -16.27 27.59
N MET A 142 6.23 -15.69 26.52
CA MET A 142 4.79 -15.53 26.35
C MET A 142 4.40 -16.34 25.13
N VAL A 143 3.40 -17.19 25.31
CA VAL A 143 2.77 -17.91 24.22
C VAL A 143 1.70 -17.00 23.64
N GLN A 144 1.79 -16.70 22.35
CA GLN A 144 0.84 -15.86 21.64
C GLN A 144 0.23 -16.63 20.47
N MET A 145 -1.06 -16.39 20.19
CA MET A 145 -1.67 -16.82 18.94
C MET A 145 -1.36 -15.79 17.86
N LYS A 146 -0.84 -16.26 16.73
CA LYS A 146 -0.53 -15.46 15.56
C LYS A 146 -1.40 -15.89 14.40
N GLU A 147 -2.14 -14.95 13.82
CA GLU A 147 -2.96 -15.19 12.65
C GLU A 147 -2.09 -15.40 11.40
N ASN A 148 -2.33 -16.48 10.67
CA ASN A 148 -1.64 -16.76 9.40
C ASN A 148 -2.44 -16.25 8.20
N PRO A 149 -1.74 -15.77 7.14
CA PRO A 149 -2.39 -15.26 5.95
C PRO A 149 -3.13 -16.36 5.18
N LEU A 150 -4.27 -15.99 4.59
CA LEU A 150 -5.08 -16.82 3.72
C LEU A 150 -5.09 -16.26 2.30
N LEU A 151 -5.11 -17.15 1.30
CA LEU A 151 -5.16 -16.80 -0.11
C LEU A 151 -6.57 -16.38 -0.53
N VAL A 152 -6.66 -15.19 -1.10
CA VAL A 152 -7.93 -14.56 -1.48
C VAL A 152 -8.65 -15.30 -2.62
N THR A 153 -7.93 -15.99 -3.49
CA THR A 153 -8.53 -16.62 -4.68
C THR A 153 -9.24 -17.94 -4.39
N SER A 154 -8.85 -18.66 -3.34
CA SER A 154 -9.34 -20.03 -3.08
C SER A 154 -9.72 -20.33 -1.65
N GLU A 155 -9.16 -19.63 -0.66
CA GLU A 155 -9.29 -20.03 0.75
C GLU A 155 -10.33 -19.19 1.50
N VAL A 156 -10.77 -18.07 0.94
CA VAL A 156 -11.65 -17.10 1.60
C VAL A 156 -12.74 -16.61 0.65
N ALA A 157 -13.97 -16.51 1.14
CA ALA A 157 -15.09 -15.89 0.44
C ALA A 157 -15.66 -14.70 1.22
N LEU A 158 -16.20 -13.71 0.52
CA LEU A 158 -16.98 -12.64 1.14
C LEU A 158 -18.33 -13.18 1.60
N VAL A 159 -18.82 -12.71 2.73
CA VAL A 159 -20.13 -13.14 3.27
C VAL A 159 -21.23 -12.24 2.71
N ASP A 160 -22.30 -12.86 2.20
CA ASP A 160 -23.47 -12.14 1.75
C ASP A 160 -24.26 -11.59 2.95
N PRO A 161 -24.61 -10.29 2.99
CA PRO A 161 -25.40 -9.72 4.09
C PRO A 161 -26.83 -10.29 4.20
N SER A 162 -27.32 -10.99 3.17
CA SER A 162 -28.69 -11.53 3.13
C SER A 162 -28.87 -12.80 3.95
N ASP A 163 -27.96 -13.74 3.76
CA ASP A 163 -28.07 -15.12 4.28
C ASP A 163 -26.85 -15.54 5.09
N LEU A 164 -25.87 -14.64 5.23
CA LEU A 164 -24.65 -14.85 6.00
C LEU A 164 -23.88 -16.09 5.54
N GLN A 165 -23.88 -16.39 4.25
CA GLN A 165 -23.06 -17.45 3.67
C GLN A 165 -22.01 -16.86 2.73
N GLY A 166 -20.86 -17.54 2.62
CA GLY A 166 -19.83 -17.24 1.64
C GLY A 166 -20.39 -17.18 0.22
N CYS A 167 -20.02 -16.15 -0.53
CA CYS A 167 -20.50 -15.89 -1.87
C CYS A 167 -19.38 -15.43 -2.80
N THR A 168 -19.58 -15.66 -4.11
CA THR A 168 -18.76 -15.07 -5.16
C THR A 168 -19.23 -13.64 -5.44
N VAL A 169 -18.28 -12.76 -5.73
CA VAL A 169 -18.53 -11.33 -5.86
C VAL A 169 -18.06 -10.83 -7.22
N GLU A 170 -18.92 -10.03 -7.84
CA GLU A 170 -18.64 -9.31 -9.08
C GLU A 170 -18.66 -7.81 -8.83
N TRP A 171 -17.82 -7.07 -9.54
CA TRP A 171 -17.90 -5.62 -9.57
C TRP A 171 -18.91 -5.17 -10.64
N ARG A 172 -19.89 -4.36 -10.23
CA ARG A 172 -20.87 -3.74 -11.12
C ARG A 172 -20.92 -2.24 -10.88
N PHE A 173 -21.52 -1.51 -11.82
CA PHE A 173 -21.80 -0.09 -11.66
C PHE A 173 -23.28 0.11 -11.33
N THR A 174 -23.56 0.99 -10.38
CA THR A 174 -24.91 1.45 -10.08
C THR A 174 -25.39 2.43 -11.16
N GLU A 175 -26.68 2.75 -11.16
CA GLU A 175 -27.26 3.78 -12.03
C GLU A 175 -26.63 5.17 -11.80
N THR A 176 -26.15 5.43 -10.59
CA THR A 176 -25.41 6.65 -10.22
C THR A 176 -23.97 6.69 -10.76
N GLY A 177 -23.49 5.58 -11.34
CA GLY A 177 -22.12 5.42 -11.83
C GLY A 177 -21.10 5.00 -10.76
N GLU A 178 -21.55 4.69 -9.54
CA GLU A 178 -20.67 4.20 -8.48
C GLU A 178 -20.32 2.72 -8.69
N LYS A 179 -19.04 2.39 -8.52
CA LYS A 179 -18.56 1.02 -8.65
C LYS A 179 -18.75 0.28 -7.33
N VAL A 180 -19.58 -0.75 -7.34
CA VAL A 180 -19.96 -1.52 -6.15
C VAL A 180 -19.71 -3.01 -6.33
N ARG A 181 -19.50 -3.71 -5.22
CA ARG A 181 -19.41 -5.18 -5.18
C ARG A 181 -20.81 -5.74 -5.05
N VAL A 182 -21.13 -6.75 -5.85
CA VAL A 182 -22.43 -7.41 -5.87
C VAL A 182 -22.23 -8.91 -5.70
N SER A 183 -23.00 -9.52 -4.79
CA SER A 183 -23.07 -10.98 -4.65
C SER A 183 -23.67 -11.57 -5.92
N SER A 184 -22.96 -12.50 -6.57
CA SER A 184 -23.49 -13.17 -7.77
C SER A 184 -24.75 -14.01 -7.47
N ARG A 185 -24.90 -14.48 -6.22
CA ARG A 185 -25.99 -15.36 -5.80
C ARG A 185 -27.27 -14.60 -5.45
N SER A 186 -27.18 -13.58 -4.58
CA SER A 186 -28.37 -12.82 -4.13
C SER A 186 -28.60 -11.53 -4.92
N GLY A 187 -27.61 -11.08 -5.70
CA GLY A 187 -27.63 -9.78 -6.36
C GLY A 187 -27.52 -8.59 -5.39
N LYS A 188 -27.31 -8.82 -4.09
CA LYS A 188 -27.18 -7.73 -3.12
C LYS A 188 -25.80 -7.08 -3.15
N ILE A 189 -25.80 -5.77 -2.88
CA ILE A 189 -24.59 -4.96 -2.81
C ILE A 189 -23.86 -5.23 -1.50
N ILE A 190 -22.56 -5.48 -1.59
CA ILE A 190 -21.65 -5.61 -0.44
C ILE A 190 -20.84 -4.31 -0.33
N PRO A 191 -21.23 -3.37 0.55
CA PRO A 191 -20.58 -2.07 0.65
C PRO A 191 -19.13 -2.23 1.13
N ILE A 192 -18.26 -1.29 0.76
CA ILE A 192 -16.90 -1.23 1.32
C ILE A 192 -17.02 -0.77 2.79
N PRO A 193 -16.47 -1.52 3.76
CA PRO A 193 -16.55 -1.17 5.18
C PRO A 193 -15.93 0.19 5.48
N SER A 194 -16.46 0.89 6.50
CA SER A 194 -15.87 2.15 6.98
C SER A 194 -14.43 1.96 7.48
N LEU A 195 -14.13 0.80 8.08
CA LEU A 195 -12.79 0.39 8.52
C LEU A 195 -11.76 0.36 7.39
N ALA A 196 -12.18 0.15 6.14
CA ALA A 196 -11.28 0.18 4.98
C ALA A 196 -10.71 1.57 4.71
N LYS A 197 -11.44 2.63 5.11
CA LYS A 197 -11.03 4.03 5.00
C LYS A 197 -10.21 4.49 6.22
N GLN A 198 -10.06 3.62 7.22
CA GLN A 198 -9.35 3.93 8.45
C GLN A 198 -7.83 3.81 8.23
N THR A 199 -7.10 4.81 8.68
CA THR A 199 -5.62 4.81 8.71
C THR A 199 -5.10 3.99 9.90
N TYR A 200 -3.80 3.68 9.91
CA TYR A 200 -3.09 3.04 11.03
C TYR A 200 -3.35 3.75 12.38
N ASP A 201 -3.50 5.07 12.37
CA ASP A 201 -3.79 5.89 13.57
C ASP A 201 -5.27 5.83 14.01
N TYR A 202 -6.03 4.88 13.50
CA TYR A 202 -7.47 4.71 13.74
C TYR A 202 -8.35 5.91 13.32
N LYS A 203 -7.81 6.85 12.55
CA LYS A 203 -8.53 8.03 12.04
C LYS A 203 -9.24 7.69 10.73
N THR A 204 -10.43 8.25 10.56
CA THR A 204 -11.15 8.30 9.27
C THR A 204 -11.30 9.75 8.85
N PRO A 205 -11.59 10.04 7.56
CA PRO A 205 -11.82 11.43 7.11
C PRO A 205 -12.86 12.18 7.94
N ASN A 206 -13.92 11.51 8.39
CA ASN A 206 -14.97 12.11 9.21
C ASN A 206 -14.55 12.34 10.67
N THR A 207 -13.60 11.56 11.18
CA THR A 207 -13.11 11.64 12.57
C THR A 207 -11.88 12.54 12.70
N TYR A 208 -11.32 12.99 11.57
CA TYR A 208 -10.13 13.82 11.58
C TYR A 208 -10.44 15.19 12.21
N LYS A 209 -9.50 15.65 13.04
CA LYS A 209 -9.53 16.97 13.66
C LYS A 209 -8.27 17.70 13.22
N GLU A 210 -8.46 18.89 12.66
CA GLU A 210 -7.38 19.76 12.18
C GLU A 210 -6.46 20.14 13.35
N SER A 211 -5.14 20.11 13.10
CA SER A 211 -4.12 20.61 14.01
C SER A 211 -3.63 21.99 13.59
N GLU A 212 -2.95 22.70 14.48
CA GLU A 212 -2.42 24.05 14.23
C GLU A 212 -1.46 24.13 13.03
N LYS A 213 -0.78 23.02 12.71
CA LYS A 213 0.17 22.95 11.59
C LYS A 213 -0.45 22.43 10.30
N ASP A 214 -1.74 22.09 10.33
CA ASP A 214 -2.44 21.61 9.15
C ASP A 214 -3.00 22.78 8.33
N THR A 215 -3.04 22.61 7.02
CA THR A 215 -3.60 23.61 6.11
C THR A 215 -5.11 23.48 6.08
N SER A 216 -5.83 24.61 6.16
CA SER A 216 -7.30 24.60 6.16
C SER A 216 -7.83 24.16 4.79
N ALA A 217 -9.01 23.54 4.78
CA ALA A 217 -9.65 23.11 3.53
C ALA A 217 -9.97 24.28 2.58
N ASP A 218 -10.21 25.46 3.12
CA ASP A 218 -10.54 26.66 2.35
C ASP A 218 -9.29 27.24 1.68
N ASP A 219 -8.15 27.24 2.36
CA ASP A 219 -6.87 27.66 1.78
C ASP A 219 -6.44 26.74 0.63
N ILE A 220 -6.68 25.43 0.75
CA ILE A 220 -6.33 24.45 -0.29
C ILE A 220 -7.22 24.62 -1.55
N LYS A 221 -8.50 24.95 -1.37
CA LYS A 221 -9.44 25.13 -2.49
C LYS A 221 -9.23 26.45 -3.23
N LYS A 222 -8.53 27.41 -2.63
CA LYS A 222 -8.24 28.70 -3.25
C LYS A 222 -7.38 28.49 -4.49
N ILE A 223 -7.94 28.78 -5.66
CA ILE A 223 -7.20 28.73 -6.94
C ILE A 223 -6.29 29.96 -6.99
N THR A 224 -5.00 29.76 -6.71
CA THR A 224 -3.96 30.80 -6.78
C THR A 224 -3.15 30.74 -8.07
N PHE A 225 -3.13 29.60 -8.75
CA PHE A 225 -2.35 29.42 -9.97
C PHE A 225 -2.94 30.20 -11.14
N SER A 226 -2.10 31.03 -11.77
CA SER A 226 -2.42 31.73 -13.02
C SER A 226 -1.51 31.22 -14.14
N PRO A 227 -2.05 30.81 -15.30
CA PRO A 227 -1.22 30.28 -16.39
C PRO A 227 -0.57 31.43 -17.17
N LEU A 228 0.62 31.86 -16.74
CA LEU A 228 1.44 32.86 -17.42
C LEU A 228 2.49 32.20 -18.33
N LEU A 229 2.93 32.91 -19.38
CA LEU A 229 4.04 32.49 -20.24
C LEU A 229 5.40 32.87 -19.62
N LYS A 230 5.60 32.52 -18.34
CA LYS A 230 6.83 32.74 -17.58
C LYS A 230 7.24 31.45 -16.88
N THR A 231 8.54 31.30 -16.60
CA THR A 231 8.98 30.21 -15.71
C THR A 231 8.71 30.60 -14.25
N PHE A 232 8.71 29.61 -13.35
CA PHE A 232 8.53 29.83 -11.92
C PHE A 232 9.58 30.80 -11.35
N GLU A 233 10.83 30.68 -11.81
CA GLU A 233 11.92 31.54 -11.38
C GLU A 233 11.74 32.99 -11.85
N MET A 234 11.31 33.20 -13.11
CA MET A 234 11.02 34.54 -13.64
C MET A 234 9.88 35.21 -12.88
N ASP A 235 8.82 34.46 -12.58
CA ASP A 235 7.65 34.97 -11.84
C ASP A 235 8.03 35.42 -10.43
N ILE A 236 8.85 34.62 -9.72
CA ILE A 236 9.38 34.99 -8.41
C ILE A 236 10.32 36.20 -8.48
N MET A 237 11.18 36.26 -9.51
CA MET A 237 12.06 37.42 -9.68
C MET A 237 11.26 38.70 -9.85
N ASP A 238 10.20 38.67 -10.66
CA ASP A 238 9.31 39.81 -10.85
C ASP A 238 8.55 40.16 -9.56
N GLU A 239 8.05 39.17 -8.82
CA GLU A 239 7.32 39.36 -7.55
C GLU A 239 8.23 39.94 -6.45
N MET A 240 9.48 39.50 -6.39
CA MET A 240 10.47 39.97 -5.42
C MET A 240 11.25 41.22 -5.88
N ASP A 241 10.92 41.79 -7.06
CA ASP A 241 11.64 42.90 -7.71
C ASP A 241 13.16 42.66 -7.85
N ILE A 242 13.55 41.41 -8.12
CA ILE A 242 14.94 41.00 -8.34
C ILE A 242 15.30 41.29 -9.80
N LYS A 243 16.29 42.17 -10.00
CA LYS A 243 16.79 42.55 -11.34
C LYS A 243 18.11 41.84 -11.61
N GLU A 244 18.20 41.18 -12.77
CA GLU A 244 19.43 40.55 -13.26
C GLU A 244 19.86 41.23 -14.56
N ASP A 245 20.83 42.14 -14.44
CA ASP A 245 21.34 42.91 -15.58
C ASP A 245 22.44 42.16 -16.35
N ARG A 246 22.96 41.05 -15.81
CA ARG A 246 24.04 40.28 -16.46
C ARG A 246 23.46 39.42 -17.58
N VAL A 247 24.13 39.44 -18.73
CA VAL A 247 23.82 38.55 -19.85
C VAL A 247 24.60 37.24 -19.68
N PRO A 248 23.94 36.06 -19.71
CA PRO A 248 24.63 34.78 -19.67
C PRO A 248 25.64 34.64 -20.82
N ALA A 249 26.89 34.28 -20.50
CA ALA A 249 27.89 34.01 -21.52
C ALA A 249 27.51 32.75 -22.33
N PRO A 250 27.84 32.70 -23.64
CA PRO A 250 27.52 31.53 -24.46
C PRO A 250 28.27 30.29 -23.95
N THR A 251 27.54 29.19 -23.77
CA THR A 251 28.08 27.88 -23.36
C THR A 251 27.93 26.86 -24.47
N TYR A 252 28.97 26.04 -24.69
CA TYR A 252 28.90 24.91 -25.61
C TYR A 252 28.38 23.66 -24.88
N TRP A 253 27.46 22.95 -25.52
CA TRP A 253 26.93 21.66 -25.05
C TRP A 253 27.30 20.61 -26.10
N TYR A 254 28.12 19.62 -25.72
CA TYR A 254 28.61 18.54 -26.60
C TYR A 254 28.45 17.18 -25.93
#